data_AF-A0A955JAZ8-F1
#
_entry.id   AF-A0A955JAZ8-F1
#
_cell.length_a   1.000
_cell.length_b   1.000
_cell.length_c   1.000
_cell.angle_alpha   90.00
_cell.angle_beta   90.00
_cell.angle_gamma   90.00
#
_symmetry.space_group_name_H-M   'P 1'
#
loop_
_entity.id
_entity.type
_entity.pdbx_description
1 polymer ?
#
loop_
_entity_poly.entity_id
_entity_poly.type
_entity_poly.pdbx_seq_one_letter_code
_entity_poly.pdbx_strand_id
1 'polypeptide(L)'
;RGHVLGLRDAGGLIRDTHSEPGRGYGQSPATYERYKEAYARDLQSVQFVLCPRGVGASSMRIFEAMKAGRAPVIISDDWTPPAGPHWTEFSLRVAEADVVRVPSLLAEHAQHAHAMGQRAREAWERWFSPESAFQTMGAEALRLVRHADRWDRLRRIAHYRSFLTREGARRLRASMK
;
A
#
# COMPACT_ATOMS: atom_id res chain seq x y z
N ARG A 1 -10.73 17.37 11.29
CA ARG A 1 -9.90 16.28 10.70
C ARG A 1 -8.53 16.85 10.39
N GLY A 2 -7.45 16.25 10.88
CA GLY A 2 -6.09 16.66 10.54
C GLY A 2 -5.70 16.19 9.14
N HIS A 3 -4.75 16.89 8.51
CA HIS A 3 -4.15 16.48 7.25
C HIS A 3 -2.64 16.32 7.46
N VAL A 4 -1.99 15.41 6.72
CA VAL A 4 -0.58 15.05 6.96
C VAL A 4 0.36 16.25 6.78
N LEU A 5 0.11 17.14 5.80
CA LEU A 5 0.91 18.36 5.63
C LEU A 5 0.69 19.40 6.75
N GLY A 6 -0.36 19.22 7.56
CA GLY A 6 -0.70 20.06 8.69
C GLY A 6 -0.05 19.62 9.99
N LEU A 7 0.64 18.47 9.99
CA LEU A 7 1.39 18.02 11.16
C LEU A 7 2.55 18.96 11.45
N ARG A 8 2.80 19.17 12.74
CA ARG A 8 3.89 20.00 13.25
C ARG A 8 4.59 19.21 14.35
N ASP A 9 5.87 18.97 14.15
CA ASP A 9 6.77 18.35 15.13
C ASP A 9 8.19 18.85 14.87
N ALA A 10 8.94 19.19 15.93
CA ALA A 10 10.27 19.79 15.79
C ALA A 10 11.31 18.82 15.19
N GLY A 11 11.11 17.51 15.35
CA GLY A 11 11.94 16.46 14.73
C GLY A 11 11.34 15.90 13.43
N GLY A 12 10.18 16.41 12.99
CA GLY A 12 9.47 15.92 11.82
C GLY A 12 9.93 16.57 10.51
N LEU A 13 10.09 15.77 9.46
CA LEU A 13 10.30 16.26 8.11
C LEU A 13 8.97 16.21 7.33
N ILE A 14 8.38 17.39 7.07
CA ILE A 14 7.22 17.53 6.20
C ILE A 14 7.61 18.39 5.00
N ARG A 15 7.66 17.77 3.81
CA ARG A 15 7.90 18.46 2.53
C ARG A 15 6.72 18.19 1.59
N ASP A 16 6.11 19.26 1.09
CA ASP A 16 5.13 19.16 0.00
C ASP A 16 5.89 19.07 -1.33
N THR A 17 5.77 17.92 -1.99
CA THR A 17 6.43 17.65 -3.27
C THR A 17 5.46 17.66 -4.46
N HIS A 18 4.21 18.11 -4.27
CA HIS A 18 3.19 18.08 -5.31
C HIS A 18 3.63 18.76 -6.61
N SER A 19 4.31 19.91 -6.49
CA SER A 19 4.82 20.71 -7.59
C SER A 19 6.30 20.48 -7.92
N GLU A 20 6.95 19.46 -7.35
CA GLU A 20 8.35 19.18 -7.67
C GLU A 20 8.48 18.65 -9.12
N PRO A 21 9.36 19.26 -9.95
CA PRO A 21 9.43 18.93 -11.38
C PRO A 21 9.62 17.44 -11.66
N GLY A 22 10.47 16.75 -10.89
CA GLY A 22 10.80 15.34 -11.10
C GLY A 22 9.68 14.35 -10.77
N ARG A 23 8.55 14.80 -10.22
CA ARG A 23 7.38 13.96 -9.93
C ARG A 23 6.53 13.65 -11.18
N GLY A 24 6.59 14.52 -12.19
CA GLY A 24 5.78 14.40 -13.40
C GLY A 24 6.32 13.38 -14.41
N TYR A 25 5.46 12.86 -15.28
CA TYR A 25 5.88 12.11 -16.46
C TYR A 25 6.52 13.06 -17.50
N GLY A 26 7.40 12.53 -18.36
CA GLY A 26 8.01 13.29 -19.46
C GLY A 26 9.15 14.23 -19.07
N GLN A 27 9.67 14.10 -17.84
CA GLN A 27 10.81 14.89 -17.37
C GLN A 27 12.12 14.41 -17.99
N SER A 28 13.11 15.29 -18.06
CA SER A 28 14.45 14.89 -18.49
C SER A 28 15.08 13.90 -17.48
N PRO A 29 15.91 12.94 -17.94
CA PRO A 29 16.56 11.99 -17.04
C PRO A 29 17.30 12.66 -15.87
N ALA A 30 18.01 13.76 -16.13
CA ALA A 30 18.74 14.49 -15.09
C ALA A 30 17.81 15.11 -14.02
N THR A 31 16.61 15.54 -14.40
CA THR A 31 15.63 16.10 -13.46
C THR A 31 15.03 15.01 -12.58
N TYR A 32 14.71 13.86 -13.17
CA TYR A 32 14.20 12.71 -12.46
C TYR A 32 15.23 12.14 -11.47
N GLU A 33 16.50 12.03 -11.87
CA GLU A 33 17.56 11.55 -10.97
C GLU A 33 17.78 12.48 -9.78
N ARG A 34 17.81 13.82 -9.99
CA ARG A 34 17.89 14.77 -8.87
C ARG A 34 16.73 14.63 -7.89
N TYR A 35 15.52 14.42 -8.39
CA TYR A 35 14.34 14.18 -7.55
C TYR A 35 14.47 12.89 -6.74
N LYS A 36 14.90 11.80 -7.37
CA LYS A 36 15.16 10.53 -6.68
C LYS A 36 16.22 10.66 -5.60
N GLU A 37 17.33 11.34 -5.89
CA GLU A 37 18.41 11.58 -4.93
C GLU A 37 17.97 12.43 -3.74
N ALA A 38 17.18 13.47 -3.98
CA ALA A 38 16.59 14.27 -2.90
C ALA A 38 15.66 13.42 -2.02
N TYR A 39 14.77 12.65 -2.63
CA TYR A 39 13.86 11.77 -1.92
C TYR A 39 14.60 10.67 -1.13
N ALA A 40 15.65 10.07 -1.71
CA ALA A 40 16.47 9.07 -1.02
C ALA A 40 17.19 9.67 0.19
N ARG A 41 17.72 10.90 0.09
CA ARG A 41 18.34 11.61 1.22
C ARG A 41 17.33 11.89 2.34
N ASP A 42 16.12 12.31 1.99
CA ASP A 42 15.05 12.54 2.96
C ASP A 42 14.64 11.24 3.66
N LEU A 43 14.48 10.14 2.92
CA LEU A 43 14.21 8.81 3.51
C LEU A 43 15.35 8.35 4.43
N GLN A 44 16.59 8.68 4.11
CA GLN A 44 17.75 8.31 4.92
C GLN A 44 17.87 9.15 6.20
N SER A 45 17.29 10.35 6.26
CA SER A 45 17.41 11.22 7.44
C SER A 45 16.35 10.95 8.52
N VAL A 46 15.31 10.17 8.20
CA VAL A 46 14.19 9.87 9.11
C VAL A 46 14.21 8.42 9.58
N GLN A 47 13.58 8.13 10.72
CA GLN A 47 13.43 6.74 11.23
C GLN A 47 12.05 6.13 10.90
N PHE A 48 11.02 6.98 10.86
CA PHE A 48 9.66 6.63 10.48
C PHE A 48 9.26 7.37 9.20
N VAL A 49 8.49 6.71 8.33
CA VAL A 49 8.03 7.30 7.06
C VAL A 49 6.51 7.30 7.02
N LEU A 50 5.92 8.49 6.90
CA LEU A 50 4.46 8.64 6.78
C LEU A 50 3.99 8.14 5.40
N CYS A 51 3.07 7.19 5.44
CA CYS A 51 2.52 6.51 4.28
C CYS A 51 0.98 6.67 4.23
N PRO A 52 0.43 7.89 4.12
CA PRO A 52 -0.97 8.06 3.79
C PRO A 52 -1.32 7.42 2.45
N ARG A 53 -2.54 6.89 2.37
CA ARG A 53 -3.07 6.32 1.13
C ARG A 53 -2.95 7.29 -0.04
N GLY A 54 -2.76 6.74 -1.24
CA GLY A 54 -2.75 7.50 -2.49
C GLY A 54 -4.14 7.59 -3.10
N VAL A 55 -4.19 7.43 -4.43
CA VAL A 55 -5.46 7.30 -5.18
C VAL A 55 -6.25 6.07 -4.71
N GLY A 56 -5.58 4.98 -4.38
CA GLY A 56 -6.17 3.81 -3.72
C GLY A 56 -5.79 3.73 -2.25
N ALA A 57 -6.23 2.66 -1.56
CA ALA A 57 -5.97 2.43 -0.14
C ALA A 57 -4.47 2.22 0.22
N SER A 58 -3.59 2.01 -0.78
CA SER A 58 -2.16 1.76 -0.56
C SER A 58 -1.30 2.96 -1.01
N SER A 59 -0.01 2.92 -0.63
CA SER A 59 1.01 3.85 -1.10
C SER A 59 2.31 3.12 -1.38
N MET A 60 2.99 3.45 -2.49
CA MET A 60 4.33 2.93 -2.80
C MET A 60 5.34 3.22 -1.68
N ARG A 61 5.13 4.32 -0.94
CA ARG A 61 5.98 4.74 0.17
C ARG A 61 6.13 3.69 1.26
N ILE A 62 5.14 2.81 1.43
CA ILE A 62 5.23 1.70 2.38
C ILE A 62 6.44 0.84 2.02
N PHE A 63 6.55 0.43 0.76
CA PHE A 63 7.62 -0.45 0.30
C PHE A 63 8.95 0.29 0.12
N GLU A 64 8.92 1.58 -0.22
CA GLU A 64 10.13 2.42 -0.27
C GLU A 64 10.75 2.61 1.11
N ALA A 65 9.91 2.86 2.13
CA ALA A 65 10.35 2.94 3.53
C ALA A 65 10.98 1.63 3.99
N MET A 66 10.31 0.50 3.73
CA MET A 66 10.84 -0.82 4.04
C MET A 66 12.18 -1.06 3.34
N LYS A 67 12.28 -0.77 2.03
CA LYS A 67 13.54 -0.88 1.28
C LYS A 67 14.63 0.00 1.89
N ALA A 68 14.31 1.20 2.37
CA ALA A 68 15.26 2.09 3.01
C ALA A 68 15.59 1.71 4.48
N GLY A 69 15.01 0.63 5.00
CA GLY A 69 15.17 0.22 6.40
C GLY A 69 14.56 1.21 7.38
N ARG A 70 13.46 1.85 6.99
CA ARG A 70 12.68 2.79 7.80
C ARG A 70 11.32 2.19 8.13
N ALA A 71 10.81 2.47 9.32
CA ALA A 71 9.54 1.93 9.77
C ALA A 71 8.37 2.68 9.09
N PRO A 72 7.52 2.00 8.29
CA PRO A 72 6.37 2.65 7.66
C PRO A 72 5.27 2.95 8.68
N VAL A 73 4.71 4.16 8.58
CA VAL A 73 3.53 4.61 9.35
C VAL A 73 2.36 4.70 8.38
N ILE A 74 1.54 3.66 8.36
CA ILE A 74 0.51 3.46 7.37
C ILE A 74 -0.76 4.15 7.82
N ILE A 75 -1.14 5.20 7.08
CA ILE A 75 -2.32 6.01 7.37
C ILE A 75 -3.37 5.69 6.31
N SER A 76 -4.20 4.70 6.59
CA SER A 76 -5.28 4.28 5.71
C SER A 76 -6.24 3.33 6.42
N ASP A 77 -7.53 3.64 6.35
CA ASP A 77 -8.58 2.82 6.94
C ASP A 77 -8.78 1.51 6.16
N ASP A 78 -8.69 1.57 4.83
CA ASP A 78 -8.97 0.45 3.93
C ASP A 78 -7.71 -0.35 3.53
N TRP A 79 -6.52 0.00 4.03
CA TRP A 79 -5.31 -0.72 3.65
C TRP A 79 -5.28 -2.14 4.25
N THR A 80 -5.16 -3.12 3.37
CA THR A 80 -5.00 -4.53 3.74
C THR A 80 -3.54 -4.96 3.53
N PRO A 81 -2.86 -5.49 4.56
CA PRO A 81 -1.49 -5.94 4.42
C PRO A 81 -1.39 -7.13 3.44
N PRO A 82 -0.40 -7.13 2.53
CA PRO A 82 0.00 -8.33 1.81
C PRO A 82 0.34 -9.47 2.77
N ALA A 83 0.01 -10.71 2.42
CA ALA A 83 0.35 -11.86 3.25
C ALA A 83 1.87 -12.12 3.26
N GLY A 84 2.35 -12.78 4.31
CA GLY A 84 3.76 -13.16 4.46
C GLY A 84 4.46 -12.40 5.59
N PRO A 85 4.70 -11.07 5.45
CA PRO A 85 5.36 -10.30 6.49
C PRO A 85 4.57 -10.20 7.80
N HIS A 86 5.28 -10.19 8.93
CA HIS A 86 4.71 -9.86 10.25
C HIS A 86 4.61 -8.33 10.43
N TRP A 87 3.67 -7.69 9.73
CA TRP A 87 3.55 -6.24 9.63
C TRP A 87 3.54 -5.49 10.97
N THR A 88 2.96 -6.07 12.03
CA THR A 88 2.90 -5.46 13.36
C THR A 88 4.26 -5.33 14.03
N GLU A 89 5.29 -6.04 13.57
CA GLU A 89 6.63 -5.97 14.16
C GLU A 89 7.44 -4.78 13.66
N PHE A 90 7.08 -4.21 12.51
CA PHE A 90 7.89 -3.19 11.84
C PHE A 90 7.11 -1.98 11.32
N SER A 91 5.79 -2.00 11.39
CA SER A 91 4.94 -0.90 10.92
C SER A 91 3.98 -0.41 11.99
N LEU A 92 3.57 0.85 11.87
CA LEU A 92 2.50 1.44 12.69
C LEU A 92 1.27 1.66 11.81
N ARG A 93 0.08 1.35 12.33
CA ARG A 93 -1.21 1.60 11.67
C ARG A 93 -1.90 2.78 12.35
N VAL A 94 -2.35 3.75 11.56
CA VAL A 94 -3.08 4.93 12.05
C VAL A 94 -4.32 5.13 11.20
N ALA A 95 -5.47 5.35 11.84
CA ALA A 95 -6.70 5.70 11.14
C ALA A 95 -6.59 7.08 10.48
N GLU A 96 -7.24 7.31 9.35
CA GLU A 96 -7.18 8.61 8.64
C GLU A 96 -7.73 9.76 9.51
N ALA A 97 -8.69 9.47 10.40
CA ALA A 97 -9.22 10.44 11.34
C ALA A 97 -8.21 10.85 12.44
N ASP A 98 -7.25 9.98 12.75
CA ASP A 98 -6.34 10.09 13.90
C ASP A 98 -4.96 10.65 13.53
N VAL A 99 -4.80 11.18 12.31
CA VAL A 99 -3.53 11.73 11.81
C VAL A 99 -2.87 12.70 12.81
N VAL A 100 -3.66 13.52 13.52
CA VAL A 100 -3.16 14.49 14.49
C VAL A 100 -2.38 13.86 15.66
N ARG A 101 -2.58 12.57 15.93
CA ARG A 101 -1.90 11.81 16.99
C ARG A 101 -0.56 11.22 16.55
N VAL A 102 -0.21 11.33 15.26
CA VAL A 102 1.03 10.74 14.72
C VAL A 102 2.26 11.20 15.50
N PRO A 103 2.49 12.51 15.79
CA PRO A 103 3.70 12.92 16.50
C PRO A 103 3.87 12.23 17.87
N SER A 104 2.82 12.16 18.68
CA SER A 104 2.89 11.51 20.00
C SER A 104 3.12 10.01 19.88
N LEU A 105 2.45 9.35 18.93
CA LEU A 105 2.67 7.93 18.64
C LEU A 105 4.12 7.64 18.25
N LEU A 106 4.73 8.47 17.38
CA LEU A 106 6.12 8.26 16.99
C LEU A 106 7.08 8.48 18.16
N ALA A 107 6.80 9.43 19.05
CA ALA A 107 7.58 9.64 20.25
C ALA A 107 7.55 8.41 21.19
N GLU A 108 6.38 7.78 21.39
CA GLU A 108 6.24 6.55 22.18
C GLU A 108 7.06 5.38 21.61
N HIS A 109 7.20 5.31 20.29
CA HIS A 109 7.92 4.25 19.59
C HIS A 109 9.37 4.59 19.21
N ALA A 110 9.87 5.79 19.53
CA ALA A 110 11.17 6.28 19.07
C ALA A 110 12.34 5.33 19.41
N GLN A 111 12.35 4.78 20.63
CA GLN A 111 13.36 3.81 21.08
C GLN A 111 13.38 2.50 20.27
N HIS A 112 12.28 2.14 19.61
CA HIS A 112 12.15 0.94 18.80
C HIS A 112 12.36 1.20 17.31
N ALA A 113 12.46 2.46 16.89
CA ALA A 113 12.40 2.87 15.49
C ALA A 113 13.49 2.20 14.63
N HIS A 114 14.71 2.10 15.15
CA HIS A 114 15.82 1.44 14.47
C HIS A 114 15.55 -0.05 14.24
N ALA A 115 15.14 -0.78 15.29
CA ALA A 115 14.86 -2.20 15.21
C ALA A 115 13.65 -2.50 14.30
N MET A 116 12.61 -1.65 14.35
CA MET A 116 11.49 -1.72 13.41
C MET A 116 11.96 -1.51 11.97
N GLY A 117 12.83 -0.53 11.72
CA GLY A 117 13.42 -0.30 10.40
C GLY A 117 14.23 -1.48 9.87
N GLN A 118 15.02 -2.14 10.72
CA GLN A 118 15.76 -3.35 10.35
C GLN A 118 14.82 -4.49 9.95
N ARG A 119 13.78 -4.76 10.75
CA ARG A 119 12.76 -5.76 10.42
C ARG A 119 11.98 -5.40 9.14
N ALA A 120 11.73 -4.11 8.90
CA ALA A 120 11.11 -3.65 7.67
C ALA A 120 11.99 -3.96 6.44
N ARG A 121 13.32 -3.76 6.56
CA ARG A 121 14.29 -4.09 5.50
C ARG A 121 14.33 -5.58 5.24
N GLU A 122 14.45 -6.40 6.28
CA GLU A 122 14.47 -7.86 6.18
C GLU A 122 13.18 -8.38 5.52
N ALA A 123 12.02 -7.85 5.92
CA ALA A 123 10.75 -8.18 5.29
C ALA A 123 10.72 -7.76 3.81
N TRP A 124 11.28 -6.61 3.46
CA TRP A 124 11.37 -6.19 2.05
C TRP A 124 12.24 -7.13 1.23
N GLU A 125 13.42 -7.47 1.72
CA GLU A 125 14.35 -8.38 1.03
C GLU A 125 13.74 -9.76 0.81
N ARG A 126 13.00 -10.26 1.80
CA ARG A 126 12.38 -11.59 1.74
C ARG A 126 11.17 -11.67 0.84
N TRP A 127 10.34 -10.62 0.78
CA TRP A 127 9.01 -10.70 0.16
C TRP A 127 8.81 -9.78 -1.05
N PHE A 128 9.54 -8.66 -1.14
CA PHE A 128 9.25 -7.58 -2.10
C PHE A 128 10.46 -7.12 -2.92
N SER A 129 11.61 -7.77 -2.75
CA SER A 129 12.81 -7.49 -3.53
C SER A 129 12.61 -7.92 -4.99
N PRO A 130 13.41 -7.43 -5.95
CA PRO A 130 13.34 -7.90 -7.34
C PRO A 130 13.40 -9.43 -7.47
N GLU A 131 14.16 -10.09 -6.58
CA GLU A 131 14.34 -11.54 -6.56
C GLU A 131 13.11 -12.30 -6.04
N SER A 132 12.35 -11.71 -5.11
CA SER A 132 11.20 -12.35 -4.46
C SER A 132 9.84 -11.86 -4.97
N ALA A 133 9.78 -10.65 -5.54
CA ALA A 133 8.54 -9.96 -5.89
C ALA A 133 7.67 -10.76 -6.87
N PHE A 134 8.26 -11.41 -7.87
CA PHE A 134 7.51 -12.23 -8.83
C PHE A 134 6.78 -13.38 -8.15
N GLN A 135 7.47 -14.08 -7.23
CA GLN A 135 6.89 -15.20 -6.49
C GLN A 135 5.78 -14.72 -5.55
N THR A 136 6.02 -13.64 -4.80
CA THR A 136 5.02 -13.06 -3.90
C THR A 136 3.78 -12.60 -4.64
N MET A 137 3.95 -11.89 -5.77
CA MET A 137 2.84 -11.46 -6.62
C MET A 137 2.07 -12.66 -7.18
N GLY A 138 2.77 -13.69 -7.67
CA GLY A 138 2.14 -14.91 -8.18
C GLY A 138 1.34 -15.65 -7.11
N ALA A 139 1.88 -15.74 -5.89
CA ALA A 139 1.20 -16.37 -4.76
C ALA A 139 -0.07 -15.62 -4.38
N GLU A 140 -0.04 -14.29 -4.29
CA GLU A 140 -1.22 -13.47 -4.01
C GLU A 140 -2.26 -13.56 -5.14
N ALA A 141 -1.84 -13.52 -6.40
CA ALA A 141 -2.74 -13.70 -7.54
C ALA A 141 -3.44 -15.06 -7.48
N LEU A 142 -2.70 -16.13 -7.20
CA LEU A 142 -3.26 -17.47 -7.04
C LEU A 142 -4.22 -17.54 -5.85
N ARG A 143 -3.88 -16.91 -4.73
CA ARG A 143 -4.75 -16.82 -3.54
C ARG A 143 -6.06 -16.13 -3.89
N LEU A 144 -6.01 -15.00 -4.61
CA LEU A 144 -7.19 -14.28 -5.07
C LEU A 144 -8.06 -15.14 -6.00
N VAL A 145 -7.46 -15.82 -7.00
CA VAL A 145 -8.20 -16.72 -7.91
C VAL A 145 -8.90 -17.85 -7.14
N ARG A 146 -8.21 -18.47 -6.17
CA ARG A 146 -8.78 -19.54 -5.35
C ARG A 146 -9.95 -19.06 -4.48
N HIS A 147 -9.92 -17.81 -4.01
CA HIS A 147 -11.01 -17.24 -3.22
C HIS A 147 -12.12 -16.61 -4.07
N ALA A 148 -11.84 -16.20 -5.30
CA ALA A 148 -12.82 -15.70 -6.25
C ALA A 148 -13.87 -16.77 -6.62
N ASP A 149 -13.47 -18.07 -6.59
CA ASP A 149 -14.36 -19.19 -6.91
C ASP A 149 -15.60 -19.28 -5.99
N ARG A 150 -15.60 -18.66 -4.80
CA ARG A 150 -16.82 -18.57 -3.97
C ARG A 150 -17.85 -17.57 -4.52
N TRP A 151 -17.41 -16.42 -5.01
CA TRP A 151 -18.30 -15.39 -5.56
C TRP A 151 -18.77 -15.75 -6.96
N ASP A 152 -17.90 -16.35 -7.76
CA ASP A 152 -18.22 -16.77 -9.12
C ASP A 152 -19.16 -17.99 -9.13
N ARG A 153 -19.02 -18.91 -8.16
CA ARG A 153 -19.96 -20.03 -7.97
C ARG A 153 -21.35 -19.55 -7.55
N LEU A 154 -21.45 -18.55 -6.65
CA LEU A 154 -22.75 -17.95 -6.27
C LEU A 154 -23.38 -17.18 -7.44
N ARG A 155 -22.59 -16.41 -8.20
CA ARG A 155 -23.05 -15.73 -9.43
C ARG A 155 -23.48 -16.72 -10.51
N ARG A 156 -22.73 -17.81 -10.73
CA ARG A 156 -23.11 -18.90 -11.65
C ARG A 156 -24.39 -19.58 -11.19
N ILE A 157 -24.55 -19.92 -9.92
CA ILE A 157 -25.80 -20.50 -9.41
C ILE A 157 -26.98 -19.54 -9.63
N ALA A 158 -26.81 -18.25 -9.37
CA ALA A 158 -27.84 -17.24 -9.64
C ALA A 158 -28.13 -17.09 -11.14
N HIS A 159 -27.10 -17.12 -11.99
CA HIS A 159 -27.21 -17.07 -13.44
C HIS A 159 -27.89 -18.32 -14.03
N TYR A 160 -27.55 -19.53 -13.58
CA TYR A 160 -28.22 -20.76 -14.00
C TYR A 160 -29.65 -20.87 -13.45
N ARG A 161 -29.92 -20.39 -12.22
CA ARG A 161 -31.28 -20.31 -11.68
C ARG A 161 -32.20 -19.42 -12.51
N SER A 162 -31.70 -18.31 -13.06
CA SER A 162 -32.52 -17.44 -13.92
C SER A 162 -32.93 -18.14 -15.23
N PHE A 163 -32.13 -19.09 -15.73
CA PHE A 163 -32.47 -19.94 -16.88
C PHE A 163 -33.42 -21.10 -16.58
N LEU A 164 -33.50 -21.55 -15.33
CA LEU A 164 -34.46 -22.56 -14.89
C LEU A 164 -35.88 -21.98 -14.71
N THR A 165 -36.05 -20.66 -14.86
CA THR A 165 -37.37 -20.03 -14.93
C THR A 165 -37.96 -20.13 -16.34
N ARG A 166 -39.30 -20.19 -16.45
CA ARG A 166 -40.01 -20.24 -17.74
C ARG A 166 -39.72 -19.03 -18.65
N GLU A 167 -39.25 -17.93 -18.08
CA GLU A 167 -38.88 -16.70 -18.77
C GLU A 167 -37.45 -16.74 -19.31
N GLY A 168 -36.50 -17.27 -18.52
CA GLY A 168 -35.12 -17.49 -18.95
C GLY A 168 -35.01 -18.50 -20.11
N ALA A 169 -35.81 -19.57 -20.08
CA ALA A 169 -35.88 -20.55 -21.16
C ALA A 169 -36.46 -19.97 -22.48
N ARG A 170 -37.29 -18.92 -22.41
CA ARG A 170 -37.84 -18.22 -23.57
C ARG A 170 -36.79 -17.32 -24.23
N ARG A 171 -35.98 -16.61 -23.44
CA ARG A 171 -34.91 -15.71 -23.93
C ARG A 171 -33.80 -16.47 -24.66
N LEU A 172 -33.41 -17.65 -24.18
CA LEU A 172 -32.42 -18.50 -24.84
C LEU A 172 -32.86 -18.98 -26.23
N ARG A 173 -34.12 -19.39 -26.38
CA ARG A 173 -34.66 -19.84 -27.69
C ARG A 173 -34.75 -18.72 -28.72
N ALA A 174 -34.96 -17.48 -28.28
CA ALA A 174 -34.98 -16.31 -29.16
C ALA A 174 -33.58 -15.90 -29.62
N SER A 175 -32.53 -16.21 -28.85
CA SER A 175 -31.13 -15.89 -29.15
C SER A 175 -30.45 -16.92 -30.06
N MET A 176 -31.09 -18.06 -30.35
CA MET A 176 -30.57 -19.15 -31.18
C MET A 176 -31.24 -19.20 -32.57
N LYS A 177 -31.97 -18.16 -32.95
CA LYS A 177 -32.48 -17.91 -34.31
C LYS A 177 -31.76 -16.69 -34.87
#